data_AF-A0A2G5RQM4-F1
#
_entry.id   AF-A0A2G5RQM4-F1
#
_cell.length_a   1.000
_cell.length_b   1.000
_cell.length_c   1.000
_cell.angle_alpha   90.00
_cell.angle_beta   90.00
_cell.angle_gamma   90.00
#
_symmetry.space_group_name_H-M   'P 1'
#
loop_
_entity.id
_entity.type
_entity.pdbx_description
1 polymer ?
#
loop_
_entity_poly.entity_id
_entity_poly.type
_entity_poly.pdbx_seq_one_letter_code
_entity_poly.pdbx_strand_id
1 'polypeptide(L)'
;MRKAVFFFAVCMLMFSAYSFASFVYAHDNKYKKNDHEEHEFEDEYEQYEDDGYKKRHFEREDDRYEGVKDVKETMVRKEYWYKWSRYPEMLSEYENTPINNRQTITIAMSAKNPIHVVAVPMKGQIFVPLEETAKYIGASVTVYSRSQIAEIQFSEHHLIVKNGTRVAYEMMKKTPMPLPLFSEGGEMYIPISVLANGLGFEVRWMGQQIELY
;
A
#
# COMPACT_ATOMS: atom_id res chain seq x y z
N MET A 1 -36.21 -21.68 49.75
CA MET A 1 -36.07 -21.37 48.31
C MET A 1 -36.41 -19.92 47.90
N ARG A 2 -37.00 -19.06 48.75
CA ARG A 2 -37.29 -17.65 48.39
C ARG A 2 -36.13 -16.65 48.54
N LYS A 3 -35.09 -16.99 49.33
CA LYS A 3 -33.95 -16.10 49.58
C LYS A 3 -32.85 -16.16 48.50
N ALA A 4 -32.77 -17.27 47.75
CA ALA A 4 -31.78 -17.44 46.68
C ALA A 4 -32.14 -16.67 45.40
N VAL A 5 -33.44 -16.50 45.12
CA VAL A 5 -33.93 -15.76 43.94
C VAL A 5 -33.68 -14.25 44.08
N PHE A 6 -33.72 -13.72 45.31
CA PHE A 6 -33.44 -12.30 45.57
C PHE A 6 -31.96 -11.95 45.37
N PHE A 7 -31.04 -12.86 45.69
CA PHE A 7 -29.61 -12.63 45.52
C PHE A 7 -29.19 -12.61 44.04
N PHE A 8 -29.82 -13.42 43.20
CA PHE A 8 -29.52 -13.46 41.77
C PHE A 8 -30.04 -12.21 41.01
N ALA A 9 -31.16 -11.64 41.44
CA ALA A 9 -31.72 -10.43 40.84
C ALA A 9 -30.87 -9.17 41.11
N VAL A 10 -30.22 -9.08 42.27
CA VAL A 10 -29.36 -7.94 42.63
C VAL A 10 -28.04 -7.98 41.85
N CYS A 11 -27.46 -9.15 41.58
CA CYS A 11 -26.24 -9.27 40.79
C CYS A 11 -26.44 -8.90 39.31
N MET A 12 -27.61 -9.15 38.73
CA MET A 12 -27.90 -8.77 37.34
C MET A 12 -28.10 -7.26 37.14
N LEU A 13 -28.51 -6.52 38.18
CA LEU A 13 -28.66 -5.06 38.12
C LEU A 13 -27.31 -4.31 38.27
N MET A 14 -26.30 -4.94 38.87
CA MET A 14 -24.97 -4.32 39.03
C MET A 14 -24.09 -4.43 37.78
N PHE A 15 -24.43 -5.30 36.82
CA PHE A 15 -23.69 -5.43 35.55
C PHE A 15 -24.20 -4.49 34.45
N SER A 16 -25.43 -3.98 34.53
CA SER A 16 -25.99 -3.05 33.53
C SER A 16 -25.65 -1.58 33.78
N ALA A 17 -25.06 -1.24 34.94
CA ALA A 17 -24.66 0.12 35.29
C ALA A 17 -23.24 0.50 34.79
N TYR A 18 -22.46 -0.44 34.26
CA TYR A 18 -21.08 -0.19 33.80
C TYR A 18 -20.95 0.07 32.28
N SER A 19 -22.06 0.17 31.53
CA SER A 19 -22.01 0.36 30.07
C SER A 19 -22.30 1.78 29.58
N PHE A 20 -22.26 2.80 30.45
CA PHE A 20 -22.36 4.19 30.02
C PHE A 20 -21.08 4.98 30.31
N ALA A 21 -20.63 5.69 29.28
CA ALA A 21 -19.60 6.73 29.25
C ALA A 21 -18.16 6.30 28.88
N SER A 22 -17.97 6.04 27.59
CA SER A 22 -16.82 6.60 26.86
C SER A 22 -17.33 7.22 25.56
N PHE A 23 -18.16 8.26 25.70
CA PHE A 23 -18.30 9.25 24.63
C PHE A 23 -16.98 10.02 24.59
N VAL A 24 -16.16 9.74 23.58
CA VAL A 24 -15.06 10.64 23.22
C VAL A 24 -15.72 11.93 22.73
N TYR A 25 -15.59 12.98 23.53
CA TYR A 25 -15.98 14.33 23.20
C TYR A 25 -15.04 14.81 22.08
N ALA A 26 -15.55 14.92 20.85
CA ALA A 26 -14.85 15.65 19.80
C ALA A 26 -14.78 17.12 20.23
N HIS A 27 -13.56 17.61 20.47
CA HIS A 27 -13.33 19.02 20.77
C HIS A 27 -13.62 19.84 19.51
N ASP A 28 -14.69 20.62 19.59
CA ASP A 28 -15.17 21.57 18.59
C ASP A 28 -14.17 22.75 18.47
N ASN A 29 -13.14 22.59 17.64
CA ASN A 29 -12.29 23.70 17.26
C ASN A 29 -12.93 24.44 16.07
N LYS A 30 -13.82 25.37 16.41
CA LYS A 30 -14.22 26.50 15.56
C LYS A 30 -12.98 27.28 15.12
N TYR A 31 -12.47 27.01 13.93
CA TYR A 31 -11.64 27.98 13.22
C TYR A 31 -12.52 28.84 12.32
N LYS A 32 -12.42 30.14 12.59
CA LYS A 32 -13.12 31.23 11.93
C LYS A 32 -12.81 31.22 10.43
N LYS A 33 -13.90 31.36 9.67
CA LYS A 33 -13.94 31.90 8.32
C LYS A 33 -13.22 33.26 8.33
N ASN A 34 -12.08 33.36 7.65
CA ASN A 34 -11.52 34.66 7.26
C ASN A 34 -11.40 34.68 5.75
N ASP A 35 -11.84 35.82 5.22
CA ASP A 35 -12.10 36.12 3.84
C ASP A 35 -10.84 36.22 2.99
N HIS A 36 -11.09 36.20 1.68
CA HIS A 36 -10.21 36.56 0.59
C HIS A 36 -9.27 37.74 0.91
N GLU A 37 -8.00 37.60 0.57
CA GLU A 37 -7.17 38.72 0.11
C GLU A 37 -6.17 38.20 -0.92
N GLU A 38 -6.34 38.69 -2.15
CA GLU A 38 -5.43 38.57 -3.27
C GLU A 38 -4.15 39.35 -2.94
N HIS A 39 -2.98 38.73 -3.09
CA HIS A 39 -1.72 39.45 -3.10
C HIS A 39 -1.14 39.41 -4.51
N GLU A 40 -1.37 40.50 -5.23
CA GLU A 40 -0.59 40.97 -6.36
C GLU A 40 0.87 41.12 -5.90
N PHE A 41 1.80 40.43 -6.56
CA PHE A 41 3.22 40.70 -6.41
C PHE A 41 3.58 41.80 -7.41
N GLU A 42 3.71 43.03 -6.89
CA GLU A 42 4.25 44.18 -7.60
C GLU A 42 5.77 44.00 -7.81
N ASP A 43 6.18 44.36 -9.02
CA ASP A 43 7.56 44.46 -9.49
C ASP A 43 8.31 45.57 -8.76
N GLU A 44 9.46 45.26 -8.15
CA GLU A 44 10.42 46.27 -7.69
C GLU A 44 11.80 46.02 -8.33
N TYR A 45 12.09 46.85 -9.33
CA TYR A 45 13.36 46.91 -10.05
C TYR A 45 14.36 47.74 -9.23
N GLU A 46 15.40 47.11 -8.69
CA GLU A 46 16.56 47.84 -8.20
C GLU A 46 17.52 48.22 -9.35
N GLN A 47 17.66 49.53 -9.48
CA GLN A 47 18.39 50.29 -10.47
C GLN A 47 19.85 50.46 -9.99
N TYR A 48 20.83 49.91 -10.72
CA TYR A 48 22.25 50.25 -10.55
C TYR A 48 22.78 50.91 -11.83
N GLU A 49 23.08 52.21 -11.72
CA GLU A 49 23.85 53.03 -12.68
C GLU A 49 25.33 52.62 -12.63
N ASP A 50 25.92 52.23 -13.76
CA ASP A 50 26.76 53.05 -14.66
C ASP A 50 28.21 53.22 -14.18
N ASP A 51 29.11 52.40 -14.73
CA ASP A 51 30.44 52.85 -15.15
C ASP A 51 31.02 51.97 -16.27
N GLY A 52 31.20 52.60 -17.43
CA GLY A 52 31.70 51.98 -18.65
C GLY A 52 33.15 51.50 -18.59
N TYR A 53 33.47 50.54 -19.46
CA TYR A 53 34.57 50.55 -20.45
C TYR A 53 35.05 49.12 -20.80
N LYS A 54 35.05 48.88 -22.12
CA LYS A 54 35.92 47.97 -22.91
C LYS A 54 35.53 46.49 -23.05
N LYS A 55 34.81 46.26 -24.16
CA LYS A 55 34.98 45.13 -25.09
C LYS A 55 36.42 44.59 -25.08
N ARG A 56 36.60 43.33 -24.69
CA ARG A 56 37.65 42.46 -25.21
C ARG A 56 37.02 41.13 -25.62
N HIS A 57 37.00 40.91 -26.93
CA HIS A 57 36.90 39.58 -27.51
C HIS A 57 38.05 38.73 -26.98
N PHE A 58 37.73 37.58 -26.39
CA PHE A 58 38.60 36.42 -26.45
C PHE A 58 37.76 35.25 -26.96
N GLU A 59 38.17 34.76 -28.12
CA GLU A 59 37.69 33.54 -28.74
C GLU A 59 38.28 32.34 -28.00
N ARG A 60 37.44 31.29 -27.86
CA ARG A 60 37.73 29.84 -27.80
C ARG A 60 38.84 29.32 -26.88
N GLU A 61 38.41 28.43 -25.97
CA GLU A 61 38.97 27.09 -25.70
C GLU A 61 37.97 26.45 -24.70
N ASP A 62 36.98 25.67 -25.14
CA ASP A 62 37.06 24.24 -25.47
C ASP A 62 37.57 23.36 -24.31
N ASP A 63 36.94 23.45 -23.14
CA ASP A 63 37.02 22.41 -22.11
C ASP A 63 35.65 21.83 -21.81
N ARG A 64 35.44 20.70 -22.48
CA ARG A 64 34.42 19.67 -22.28
C ARG A 64 34.16 19.44 -20.78
N TYR A 65 33.10 20.03 -20.25
CA TYR A 65 32.44 19.47 -19.07
C TYR A 65 31.80 18.16 -19.52
N GLU A 66 32.55 17.07 -19.31
CA GLU A 66 32.07 15.70 -19.47
C GLU A 66 30.77 15.58 -18.72
N GLY A 67 29.69 15.41 -19.47
CA GLY A 67 28.37 15.14 -18.95
C GLY A 67 28.50 14.03 -17.93
N VAL A 68 28.16 14.35 -16.69
CA VAL A 68 27.76 13.36 -15.69
C VAL A 68 26.75 12.49 -16.43
N LYS A 69 27.19 11.28 -16.80
CA LYS A 69 26.31 10.27 -17.36
C LYS A 69 25.30 10.03 -16.27
N ASP A 70 24.15 10.69 -16.36
CA ASP A 70 22.92 10.23 -15.76
C ASP A 70 22.86 8.75 -16.11
N VAL A 71 23.16 7.93 -15.11
CA VAL A 71 22.98 6.51 -15.17
C VAL A 71 21.47 6.38 -15.36
N LYS A 72 21.06 6.24 -16.62
CA LYS A 72 19.68 5.92 -16.99
C LYS A 72 19.31 4.73 -16.13
N GLU A 73 18.54 5.02 -15.07
CA GLU A 73 17.84 4.00 -14.32
C GLU A 73 17.19 3.09 -15.36
N THR A 74 17.52 1.81 -15.28
CA THR A 74 16.95 0.77 -16.12
C THR A 74 15.44 0.96 -16.13
N MET A 75 14.89 1.47 -17.25
CA MET A 75 13.45 1.54 -17.48
C MET A 75 12.91 0.13 -17.27
N VAL A 76 12.27 -0.13 -16.15
CA VAL A 76 11.52 -1.36 -15.96
C VAL A 76 10.31 -1.26 -16.89
N ARG A 77 10.43 -1.89 -18.06
CA ARG A 77 9.36 -1.92 -19.07
C ARG A 77 8.31 -3.00 -18.78
N LYS A 78 8.56 -3.86 -17.80
CA LYS A 78 7.82 -5.11 -17.58
C LYS A 78 7.48 -5.32 -16.11
N GLU A 79 6.23 -5.65 -15.83
CA GLU A 79 5.77 -6.05 -14.49
C GLU A 79 5.89 -7.58 -14.30
N TYR A 80 6.25 -8.01 -13.11
CA TYR A 80 6.46 -9.43 -12.78
C TYR A 80 5.42 -9.90 -11.76
N TRP A 81 4.95 -11.13 -11.90
CA TRP A 81 3.95 -11.70 -10.97
C TRP A 81 4.51 -11.96 -9.56
N TYR A 82 5.84 -12.07 -9.42
CA TYR A 82 6.54 -12.39 -8.17
C TYR A 82 7.25 -11.20 -7.51
N LYS A 83 7.29 -10.05 -8.19
CA LYS A 83 7.98 -8.84 -7.71
C LYS A 83 7.09 -7.63 -7.87
N TRP A 84 6.84 -6.93 -6.76
CA TRP A 84 6.11 -5.68 -6.74
C TRP A 84 7.03 -4.51 -7.06
N SER A 85 6.88 -3.96 -8.27
CA SER A 85 7.78 -2.92 -8.79
C SER A 85 7.59 -1.53 -8.15
N ARG A 86 6.39 -1.26 -7.62
CA ARG A 86 5.96 0.04 -7.08
C ARG A 86 5.96 1.19 -8.11
N TYR A 87 6.02 0.88 -9.41
CA TYR A 87 5.95 1.92 -10.44
C TYR A 87 4.55 2.54 -10.51
N PRO A 88 4.47 3.88 -10.57
CA PRO A 88 3.20 4.59 -10.68
C PRO A 88 2.55 4.41 -12.06
N GLU A 89 3.35 4.17 -13.10
CA GLU A 89 2.89 4.04 -14.47
C GLU A 89 2.25 2.67 -14.73
N MET A 90 1.33 2.64 -15.70
CA MET A 90 0.81 1.38 -16.24
C MET A 90 1.85 0.82 -17.20
N LEU A 91 2.51 -0.27 -16.82
CA LEU A 91 3.39 -0.98 -17.73
C LEU A 91 2.58 -1.71 -18.81
N SER A 92 3.06 -1.64 -20.05
CA SER A 92 2.43 -2.28 -21.21
C SER A 92 2.81 -3.75 -21.35
N GLU A 93 3.88 -4.18 -20.70
CA GLU A 93 4.39 -5.55 -20.76
C GLU A 93 4.33 -6.22 -19.40
N TYR A 94 3.97 -7.50 -19.41
CA TYR A 94 3.91 -8.33 -18.22
C TYR A 94 4.63 -9.65 -18.45
N GLU A 95 5.24 -10.19 -17.39
CA GLU A 95 5.77 -11.55 -17.40
C GLU A 95 4.64 -12.57 -17.49
N ASN A 96 4.90 -13.69 -18.17
CA ASN A 96 3.96 -14.78 -18.17
C ASN A 96 3.88 -15.37 -16.77
N THR A 97 2.66 -15.62 -16.30
CA THR A 97 2.42 -16.33 -15.05
C THR A 97 2.69 -17.83 -15.24
N PRO A 98 3.21 -18.54 -14.22
CA PRO A 98 3.38 -19.99 -14.28
C PRO A 98 2.07 -20.77 -14.38
N ILE A 99 0.93 -20.12 -14.09
CA ILE A 99 -0.42 -20.64 -14.25
C ILE A 99 -1.20 -19.74 -15.23
N ASN A 100 -2.04 -20.31 -16.10
CA ASN A 100 -2.78 -19.58 -17.12
C ASN A 100 -4.31 -19.62 -16.92
N ASN A 101 -4.80 -20.48 -16.04
CA ASN A 101 -6.20 -20.57 -15.64
C ASN A 101 -6.34 -20.56 -14.12
N ARG A 102 -7.55 -20.21 -13.66
CA ARG A 102 -7.96 -20.39 -12.27
C ARG A 102 -7.75 -21.85 -11.86
N GLN A 103 -7.03 -22.06 -10.77
CA GLN A 103 -6.79 -23.39 -10.22
C GLN A 103 -6.38 -23.32 -8.75
N THR A 104 -6.54 -24.43 -8.04
CA THR A 104 -5.99 -24.56 -6.69
C THR A 104 -4.48 -24.77 -6.77
N ILE A 105 -3.72 -23.96 -6.04
CA ILE A 105 -2.27 -24.11 -5.89
C ILE A 105 -1.90 -24.28 -4.43
N THR A 106 -0.70 -24.80 -4.20
CA THR A 106 -0.10 -24.86 -2.87
C THR A 106 0.71 -23.59 -2.60
N ILE A 107 0.54 -22.97 -1.44
CA ILE A 107 1.44 -21.94 -0.91
C ILE A 107 2.22 -22.54 0.26
N ALA A 108 3.54 -22.45 0.20
CA ALA A 108 4.46 -23.03 1.17
C ALA A 108 5.41 -21.98 1.75
N MET A 109 5.77 -22.15 3.02
CA MET A 109 6.76 -21.38 3.76
C MET A 109 7.60 -22.30 4.64
N SER A 110 8.87 -21.94 4.84
CA SER A 110 9.74 -22.70 5.75
C SER A 110 9.13 -22.78 7.15
N ALA A 111 9.21 -23.96 7.76
CA ALA A 111 8.69 -24.26 9.09
C ALA A 111 7.16 -24.16 9.28
N LYS A 112 6.35 -24.12 8.22
CA LYS A 112 4.87 -24.20 8.30
C LYS A 112 4.29 -25.26 7.38
N ASN A 113 3.19 -25.87 7.79
CA ASN A 113 2.40 -26.74 6.90
C ASN A 113 1.83 -25.90 5.75
N PRO A 114 1.92 -26.34 4.49
CA PRO A 114 1.41 -25.57 3.36
C PRO A 114 -0.12 -25.42 3.40
N ILE A 115 -0.61 -24.39 2.71
CA ILE A 115 -2.05 -24.18 2.48
C ILE A 115 -2.39 -24.35 1.00
N HIS A 116 -3.66 -24.63 0.72
CA HIS A 116 -4.17 -24.79 -0.64
C HIS A 116 -5.22 -23.72 -0.92
N VAL A 117 -4.94 -22.85 -1.89
CA VAL A 117 -5.81 -21.71 -2.21
C VAL A 117 -6.15 -21.68 -3.69
N VAL A 118 -7.30 -21.11 -4.02
CA VAL A 118 -7.66 -20.84 -5.41
C VAL A 118 -6.87 -19.63 -5.89
N ALA A 119 -5.94 -19.84 -6.81
CA ALA A 119 -5.21 -18.77 -7.45
C ALA A 119 -5.84 -18.38 -8.79
N VAL A 120 -5.84 -17.08 -9.06
CA VAL A 120 -6.42 -16.51 -10.29
C VAL A 120 -5.33 -15.72 -11.03
N PRO A 121 -4.80 -16.24 -12.16
CA PRO A 121 -3.91 -15.46 -13.00
C PRO A 121 -4.68 -14.35 -13.74
N MET A 122 -4.19 -13.13 -13.68
CA MET A 122 -4.77 -11.99 -14.40
C MET A 122 -3.70 -10.97 -14.76
N LYS A 123 -3.60 -10.63 -16.06
CA LYS A 123 -2.66 -9.62 -16.62
C LYS A 123 -1.25 -9.74 -16.02
N GLY A 124 -0.66 -10.93 -16.12
CA GLY A 124 0.70 -11.20 -15.65
C GLY A 124 0.92 -11.06 -14.13
N GLN A 125 -0.15 -11.14 -13.34
CA GLN A 125 -0.11 -11.25 -11.88
C GLN A 125 -0.85 -12.52 -11.45
N ILE A 126 -0.50 -13.05 -10.27
CA ILE A 126 -1.23 -14.14 -9.63
C ILE A 126 -1.96 -13.58 -8.43
N PHE A 127 -3.28 -13.70 -8.42
CA PHE A 127 -4.12 -13.29 -7.30
C PHE A 127 -4.38 -14.47 -6.38
N VAL A 128 -4.34 -14.20 -5.08
CA VAL A 128 -4.60 -15.17 -4.01
C VAL A 128 -5.61 -14.59 -3.00
N PRO A 129 -6.32 -15.43 -2.23
CA PRO A 129 -7.20 -14.96 -1.16
C PRO A 129 -6.38 -14.20 -0.11
N LEU A 130 -6.66 -12.91 0.05
CA LEU A 130 -5.87 -12.00 0.88
C LEU A 130 -5.83 -12.47 2.33
N GLU A 131 -6.99 -12.72 2.92
CA GLU A 131 -7.10 -12.99 4.35
C GLU A 131 -6.46 -14.34 4.72
N GLU A 132 -6.76 -15.39 3.96
CA GLU A 132 -6.20 -16.72 4.18
C GLU A 132 -4.68 -16.73 4.00
N THR A 133 -4.18 -16.12 2.91
CA THR A 133 -2.74 -16.09 2.62
C THR A 133 -1.98 -15.24 3.63
N ALA A 134 -2.52 -14.08 4.03
CA ALA A 134 -1.87 -13.22 5.02
C ALA A 134 -1.82 -13.88 6.41
N LYS A 135 -2.91 -14.53 6.84
CA LYS A 135 -2.92 -15.33 8.09
C LYS A 135 -1.91 -16.47 8.02
N TYR A 136 -1.76 -17.12 6.87
CA TYR A 136 -0.75 -18.16 6.67
C TYR A 136 0.68 -17.65 6.82
N ILE A 137 0.98 -16.46 6.28
CA ILE A 137 2.26 -15.76 6.49
C ILE A 137 2.50 -15.48 7.99
N GLY A 138 1.43 -15.39 8.78
CA GLY A 138 1.47 -15.09 10.21
C GLY A 138 1.16 -13.62 10.50
N ALA A 139 0.62 -12.90 9.51
CA ALA A 139 0.16 -11.54 9.68
C ALA A 139 -1.18 -11.50 10.42
N SER A 140 -1.41 -10.44 11.20
CA SER A 140 -2.76 -10.08 11.63
C SER A 140 -3.46 -9.35 10.49
N VAL A 141 -4.74 -9.67 10.27
CA VAL A 141 -5.55 -9.09 9.19
C VAL A 141 -6.87 -8.59 9.76
N THR A 142 -7.20 -7.32 9.46
CA THR A 142 -8.51 -6.74 9.74
C THR A 142 -9.17 -6.33 8.44
N VAL A 143 -10.32 -6.92 8.13
CA VAL A 143 -11.11 -6.58 6.94
C VAL A 143 -12.29 -5.70 7.35
N TYR A 144 -12.32 -4.48 6.82
CA TYR A 144 -13.42 -3.55 6.98
C TYR A 144 -14.41 -3.74 5.82
N SER A 145 -15.31 -4.72 5.94
CA SER A 145 -16.16 -5.18 4.82
C SER A 145 -17.00 -4.07 4.18
N ARG A 146 -17.46 -3.06 4.94
CA ARG A 146 -18.24 -1.94 4.38
C ARG A 146 -17.42 -1.03 3.48
N SER A 147 -16.18 -0.73 3.84
CA SER A 147 -15.28 0.14 3.08
C SER A 147 -14.41 -0.62 2.09
N GLN A 148 -14.43 -1.96 2.15
CA GLN A 148 -13.62 -2.87 1.32
C GLN A 148 -12.11 -2.58 1.48
N ILE A 149 -11.70 -2.36 2.73
CA ILE A 149 -10.31 -2.11 3.12
C ILE A 149 -9.80 -3.33 3.90
N ALA A 150 -8.58 -3.75 3.64
CA ALA A 150 -7.85 -4.67 4.50
C ALA A 150 -6.63 -3.97 5.08
N GLU A 151 -6.41 -4.15 6.38
CA GLU A 151 -5.24 -3.73 7.13
C GLU A 151 -4.49 -4.99 7.57
N ILE A 152 -3.21 -5.09 7.20
CA ILE A 152 -2.39 -6.30 7.35
C ILE A 152 -1.08 -5.91 8.02
N GLN A 153 -0.75 -6.58 9.13
CA GLN A 153 0.46 -6.30 9.91
C GLN A 153 1.25 -7.58 10.16
N PHE A 154 2.56 -7.53 9.91
CA PHE A 154 3.52 -8.61 10.21
C PHE A 154 4.84 -8.03 10.70
N SER A 155 5.25 -8.31 11.94
CA SER A 155 6.41 -7.66 12.57
C SER A 155 6.30 -6.13 12.44
N GLU A 156 7.34 -5.44 11.95
CA GLU A 156 7.30 -4.02 11.61
C GLU A 156 6.55 -3.69 10.31
N HIS A 157 6.26 -4.66 9.43
CA HIS A 157 5.64 -4.42 8.13
C HIS A 157 4.13 -4.16 8.26
N HIS A 158 3.68 -3.06 7.63
CA HIS A 158 2.29 -2.64 7.62
C HIS A 158 1.82 -2.42 6.17
N LEU A 159 0.73 -3.08 5.78
CA LEU A 159 0.13 -2.96 4.46
C LEU A 159 -1.38 -2.70 4.59
N ILE A 160 -1.84 -1.57 4.05
CA ILE A 160 -3.27 -1.25 3.92
C ILE A 160 -3.64 -1.23 2.44
N VAL A 161 -4.69 -1.96 2.07
CA VAL A 161 -5.18 -2.04 0.69
C VAL A 161 -6.67 -1.79 0.62
N LYS A 162 -7.13 -1.22 -0.49
CA LYS A 162 -8.54 -0.98 -0.76
C LYS A 162 -8.94 -1.59 -2.10
N ASN A 163 -10.03 -2.34 -2.07
CA ASN A 163 -10.62 -2.95 -3.26
C ASN A 163 -10.92 -1.91 -4.35
N GLY A 164 -10.70 -2.27 -5.62
CA GLY A 164 -10.95 -1.41 -6.77
C GLY A 164 -9.93 -0.28 -6.98
N THR A 165 -8.88 -0.18 -6.16
CA THR A 165 -7.82 0.83 -6.32
C THR A 165 -6.47 0.17 -6.62
N ARG A 166 -5.63 0.83 -7.41
CA ARG A 166 -4.22 0.43 -7.66
C ARG A 166 -3.27 1.09 -6.67
N VAL A 167 -3.72 1.29 -5.44
CA VAL A 167 -2.94 1.94 -4.39
C VAL A 167 -2.99 1.08 -3.13
N ALA A 168 -1.81 0.83 -2.57
CA ALA A 168 -1.62 0.35 -1.22
C ALA A 168 -1.02 1.47 -0.37
N TYR A 169 -1.12 1.36 0.95
CA TYR A 169 -0.28 2.09 1.88
C TYR A 169 0.68 1.08 2.51
N GLU A 170 1.93 1.11 2.06
CA GLU A 170 3.02 0.30 2.61
C GLU A 170 3.76 1.17 3.62
N MET A 171 3.81 0.77 4.88
CA MET A 171 4.41 1.56 5.96
C MET A 171 3.86 2.99 5.99
N MET A 172 2.54 3.13 5.83
CA MET A 172 1.82 4.41 5.73
C MET A 172 2.20 5.28 4.52
N LYS A 173 3.08 4.82 3.63
CA LYS A 173 3.42 5.50 2.38
C LYS A 173 2.50 4.99 1.27
N LYS A 174 1.91 5.93 0.53
CA LYS A 174 1.11 5.63 -0.65
C LYS A 174 2.00 4.99 -1.72
N THR A 175 1.72 3.74 -2.07
CA THR A 175 2.53 2.93 -2.99
C THR A 175 1.65 2.35 -4.10
N PRO A 176 2.00 2.56 -5.39
CA PRO A 176 1.24 2.03 -6.52
C PRO A 176 1.26 0.50 -6.57
N MET A 177 0.15 -0.12 -6.94
CA MET A 177 0.04 -1.57 -7.19
C MET A 177 -0.03 -1.87 -8.70
N PRO A 178 0.43 -3.06 -9.15
CA PRO A 178 0.34 -3.46 -10.54
C PRO A 178 -1.12 -3.51 -11.02
N LEU A 179 -2.01 -4.10 -10.22
CA LEU A 179 -3.43 -4.25 -10.50
C LEU A 179 -4.26 -4.00 -9.24
N PRO A 180 -5.52 -3.57 -9.38
CA PRO A 180 -6.39 -3.42 -8.22
C PRO A 180 -6.76 -4.80 -7.67
N LEU A 181 -7.03 -4.84 -6.37
CA LEU A 181 -7.71 -5.99 -5.76
C LEU A 181 -9.11 -6.13 -6.36
N PHE A 182 -9.66 -7.33 -6.29
CA PHE A 182 -11.06 -7.60 -6.57
C PHE A 182 -11.68 -8.42 -5.45
N SER A 183 -13.01 -8.42 -5.37
CA SER A 183 -13.74 -9.29 -4.47
C SER A 183 -14.59 -10.30 -5.23
N GLU A 184 -14.58 -11.54 -4.76
CA GLU A 184 -15.39 -12.62 -5.30
C GLU A 184 -15.83 -13.52 -4.14
N GLY A 185 -17.11 -13.91 -4.09
CA GLY A 185 -17.59 -14.79 -3.03
C GLY A 185 -17.51 -14.22 -1.60
N GLY A 186 -17.34 -12.89 -1.46
CA GLY A 186 -17.12 -12.24 -0.17
C GLY A 186 -15.65 -12.18 0.26
N GLU A 187 -14.73 -12.77 -0.50
CA GLU A 187 -13.29 -12.75 -0.25
C GLU A 187 -12.62 -11.67 -1.09
N MET A 188 -11.56 -11.04 -0.57
CA MET A 188 -10.69 -10.15 -1.34
C MET A 188 -9.53 -10.94 -1.91
N TYR A 189 -9.22 -10.69 -3.17
CA TYR A 189 -8.10 -11.26 -3.89
C TYR A 189 -7.05 -10.18 -4.17
N ILE A 190 -5.79 -10.49 -3.87
CA ILE A 190 -4.65 -9.57 -3.98
C ILE A 190 -3.53 -10.21 -4.81
N PRO A 191 -2.77 -9.44 -5.61
CA PRO A 191 -1.55 -9.95 -6.22
C PRO A 191 -0.60 -10.49 -5.14
N ILE A 192 -0.14 -11.73 -5.30
CA ILE A 192 0.77 -12.36 -4.33
C ILE A 192 2.06 -11.56 -4.13
N SER A 193 2.57 -10.94 -5.20
CA SER A 193 3.73 -10.03 -5.16
C SER A 193 3.50 -8.86 -4.20
N VAL A 194 2.35 -8.20 -4.25
CA VAL A 194 2.02 -7.09 -3.35
C VAL A 194 1.92 -7.56 -1.91
N LEU A 195 1.21 -8.66 -1.66
CA LEU A 195 1.03 -9.19 -0.31
C LEU A 195 2.36 -9.64 0.30
N ALA A 196 3.10 -10.50 -0.39
CA ALA A 196 4.34 -11.07 0.13
C ALA A 196 5.44 -10.01 0.23
N ASN A 197 5.71 -9.25 -0.83
CA ASN A 197 6.80 -8.26 -0.81
C ASN A 197 6.49 -7.10 0.13
N GLY A 198 5.23 -6.68 0.25
CA GLY A 198 4.82 -5.65 1.21
C GLY A 198 4.99 -6.09 2.68
N LEU A 199 5.02 -7.40 2.93
CA LEU A 199 5.26 -7.99 4.25
C LEU A 199 6.69 -8.51 4.43
N GLY A 200 7.61 -8.20 3.51
CA GLY A 200 9.02 -8.54 3.62
C GLY A 200 9.44 -9.91 3.06
N PHE A 201 8.56 -10.59 2.34
CA PHE A 201 8.84 -11.91 1.74
C PHE A 201 9.09 -11.82 0.24
N GLU A 202 9.93 -12.71 -0.26
CA GLU A 202 10.06 -12.97 -1.69
C GLU A 202 9.08 -14.06 -2.14
N VAL A 203 8.85 -14.14 -3.45
CA VAL A 203 7.92 -15.10 -4.06
C VAL A 203 8.67 -15.89 -5.13
N ARG A 204 8.56 -17.22 -5.10
CA ARG A 204 9.12 -18.10 -6.14
C ARG A 204 8.15 -19.20 -6.55
N TRP A 205 8.22 -19.60 -7.81
CA TRP A 205 7.49 -20.76 -8.32
C TRP A 205 8.36 -22.00 -8.29
N MET A 206 7.80 -23.09 -7.75
CA MET A 206 8.47 -24.39 -7.60
C MET A 206 7.70 -25.48 -8.36
N GLY A 207 7.28 -25.19 -9.59
CA GLY A 207 6.65 -26.14 -10.51
C GLY A 207 5.14 -26.36 -10.28
N GLN A 208 4.71 -26.52 -9.03
CA GLN A 208 3.29 -26.68 -8.66
C GLN A 208 2.88 -25.91 -7.40
N GLN A 209 3.83 -25.18 -6.80
CA GLN A 209 3.60 -24.41 -5.58
C GLN A 209 4.27 -23.05 -5.67
N ILE A 210 3.68 -22.08 -4.98
CA ILE A 210 4.34 -20.84 -4.64
C ILE A 210 5.06 -21.05 -3.31
N GLU A 211 6.32 -20.65 -3.26
CA GLU A 211 7.12 -20.59 -2.06
C GLU A 211 7.30 -19.12 -1.66
N LEU A 212 7.10 -18.82 -0.37
CA LEU A 212 7.41 -17.53 0.25
C LEU A 212 8.59 -17.72 1.21
N TYR A 213 9.60 -16.86 1.10
CA TYR A 213 10.85 -16.95 1.87
C TYR A 213 11.45 -15.58 2.19
#